data_AF-A0A949JR19-F1
#
_entry.id   AF-A0A949JR19-F1
#
_cell.length_a   1.000
_cell.length_b   1.000
_cell.length_c   1.000
_cell.angle_alpha   90.00
_cell.angle_beta   90.00
_cell.angle_gamma   90.00
#
_symmetry.space_group_name_H-M   'P 1'
#
loop_
_entity.id
_entity.type
_entity.pdbx_description
1 polymer ?
#
loop_
_entity_poly.entity_id
_entity_poly.type
_entity_poly.pdbx_seq_one_letter_code
_entity_poly.pdbx_strand_id
1 'polypeptide(L)'
;MAKFILGATERVKKDDSIPVELLPSNKLLYVAKLNTDEEAGPEPVRCNNLKEVFEKFRPSFECEMESTEGEPINADFKIKAM
;
A
#
# COMPACT_ATOMS: atom_id res chain seq x y z
N MET A 1 31.45 35.25 13.33
CA MET A 1 32.72 34.85 13.96
C MET A 1 32.80 33.33 13.94
N ALA A 2 33.73 32.74 13.19
CA ALA A 2 33.87 31.29 13.08
C ALA A 2 34.62 30.74 14.31
N LYS A 3 34.02 29.76 14.99
CA LYS A 3 34.61 29.11 16.17
C LYS A 3 35.60 28.04 15.68
N PHE A 4 36.89 28.33 15.74
CA PHE A 4 37.94 27.34 15.47
C PHE A 4 37.96 26.31 16.61
N ILE A 5 37.83 25.03 16.28
CA ILE A 5 37.92 23.92 17.22
C ILE A 5 39.17 23.11 16.86
N LEU A 6 40.18 23.15 17.74
CA LEU A 6 41.37 22.30 17.68
C LEU A 6 41.14 21.12 18.63
N GLY A 7 40.84 19.94 18.06
CA GLY A 7 40.61 18.69 18.80
C GLY A 7 39.78 17.69 17.99
N ALA A 8 39.86 16.40 18.33
CA ALA A 8 39.04 15.37 17.68
C ALA A 8 37.55 15.60 18.00
N THR A 9 36.74 15.79 16.97
CA THR A 9 35.28 15.72 17.10
C THR A 9 34.88 14.31 17.47
N GLU A 10 34.35 14.12 18.67
CA GLU A 10 33.64 12.89 19.03
C GLU A 10 32.52 12.68 17.99
N ARG A 11 32.73 11.71 17.09
CA ARG A 11 31.61 11.20 16.30
C ARG A 11 30.75 10.42 17.27
N VAL A 12 29.72 11.07 17.80
CA VAL A 12 28.62 10.40 18.48
C VAL A 12 28.05 9.41 17.46
N LYS A 13 28.48 8.15 17.54
CA LYS A 13 27.83 7.04 16.85
C LYS A 13 26.44 6.99 17.44
N LYS A 14 25.47 7.58 16.76
CA LYS A 14 24.07 7.34 17.05
C LYS A 14 23.83 5.89 16.69
N ASP A 15 23.57 5.11 17.72
CA ASP A 15 23.08 3.77 17.56
C ASP A 15 21.64 3.91 17.05
N ASP A 16 21.42 3.73 15.75
CA ASP A 16 20.09 3.76 15.14
C ASP A 16 19.32 2.44 15.41
N SER A 17 19.81 1.61 16.34
CA SER A 17 19.08 0.41 16.76
C SER A 17 17.85 0.78 17.58
N ILE A 18 16.71 0.26 17.13
CA ILE A 18 15.44 0.34 17.83
C ILE A 18 15.35 -0.90 18.72
N PRO A 19 15.19 -0.77 20.04
CA PRO A 19 14.92 -1.90 20.94
C PRO A 19 13.80 -2.79 20.40
N VAL A 20 13.91 -4.10 20.59
CA VAL A 20 12.93 -5.09 20.09
C VAL A 20 11.50 -4.78 20.56
N GLU A 21 11.36 -4.17 21.74
CA GLU A 21 10.08 -3.71 22.31
C GLU A 21 9.46 -2.52 21.57
N LEU A 22 10.29 -1.69 20.93
CA LEU A 22 9.88 -0.56 20.10
C LEU A 22 9.76 -0.94 18.62
N LEU A 23 10.09 -2.18 18.25
CA LEU A 23 9.75 -2.66 16.92
C LEU A 23 8.22 -2.67 16.81
N PRO A 24 7.65 -2.06 15.76
CA PRO A 24 6.21 -2.13 15.52
C PRO A 24 5.84 -3.58 15.22
N SER A 25 5.53 -4.32 16.28
CA SER A 25 5.04 -5.68 16.24
C SER A 25 3.61 -5.64 15.73
N ASN A 26 3.29 -6.52 14.77
CA ASN A 26 2.00 -6.65 14.08
C ASN A 26 1.79 -5.74 12.86
N LYS A 27 2.79 -5.61 11.99
CA LYS A 27 2.52 -5.22 10.59
C LYS A 27 1.98 -6.43 9.84
N LEU A 28 0.67 -6.61 9.81
CA LEU A 28 0.01 -7.56 8.91
C LEU A 28 0.17 -7.05 7.48
N LEU A 29 0.85 -7.81 6.63
CA LEU A 29 0.88 -7.56 5.19
C LEU A 29 -0.29 -8.31 4.56
N TYR A 30 -1.28 -7.56 4.06
CA TYR A 30 -2.41 -8.10 3.31
C TYR A 30 -2.16 -7.94 1.81
N VAL A 31 -2.13 -9.06 1.08
CA VAL A 31 -1.95 -9.09 -0.38
C VAL A 31 -3.21 -9.68 -1.01
N ALA A 32 -3.92 -8.90 -1.82
CA ALA A 32 -5.09 -9.33 -2.56
C ALA A 32 -5.13 -8.72 -3.96
N LYS A 33 -5.56 -9.49 -4.95
CA LYS A 33 -5.79 -8.99 -6.31
C LYS A 33 -7.09 -8.19 -6.32
N LEU A 34 -6.98 -6.87 -6.39
CA LEU A 34 -8.13 -5.95 -6.41
C LEU A 34 -8.57 -5.58 -7.83
N ASN A 35 -7.63 -5.51 -8.76
CA ASN A 35 -7.86 -5.17 -10.17
C ASN A 35 -7.12 -6.17 -11.07
N THR A 36 -7.49 -6.19 -12.34
CA THR A 36 -6.81 -6.97 -13.39
C THR A 36 -5.68 -6.19 -14.06
N ASP A 37 -5.40 -4.97 -13.59
CA ASP A 37 -4.39 -4.08 -14.16
C ASP A 37 -2.97 -4.65 -13.95
N GLU A 38 -2.24 -4.86 -15.05
CA GLU A 38 -0.90 -5.48 -15.03
C GLU A 38 0.19 -4.51 -14.54
N GLU A 39 -0.09 -3.20 -14.49
CA GLU A 39 0.87 -2.14 -14.17
C GLU A 39 0.80 -1.63 -12.71
N ALA A 40 0.07 -2.30 -11.82
CA ALA A 40 0.01 -1.87 -10.42
C ALA A 40 1.39 -1.96 -9.74
N GLY A 41 2.04 -0.82 -9.54
CA GLY A 41 3.34 -0.73 -8.88
C GLY A 41 3.31 -1.35 -7.46
N PRO A 42 4.35 -2.09 -7.04
CA PRO A 42 4.38 -2.83 -5.77
C PRO A 42 4.60 -1.94 -4.54
N GLU A 43 4.40 -0.62 -4.67
CA GLU A 43 4.72 0.34 -3.62
C GLU A 43 3.75 0.17 -2.44
N PRO A 44 4.27 -0.06 -1.22
CA PRO A 44 3.42 -0.28 -0.06
C PRO A 44 2.70 1.01 0.32
N VAL A 45 1.37 0.97 0.24
CA VAL A 45 0.52 2.06 0.71
C VAL A 45 0.04 1.78 2.12
N ARG A 46 0.14 2.79 3.00
CA ARG A 46 -0.53 2.76 4.29
C ARG A 46 -1.98 3.20 4.13
N CYS A 47 -2.91 2.29 4.42
CA CYS A 47 -4.33 2.58 4.63
C CYS A 47 -4.65 2.24 6.09
N ASN A 48 -5.35 3.13 6.79
CA ASN A 48 -5.70 2.95 8.21
C ASN A 48 -6.94 2.08 8.40
N ASN A 49 -7.79 1.99 7.38
CA ASN A 49 -9.02 1.22 7.39
C ASN A 49 -9.31 0.66 5.99
N LEU A 50 -10.24 -0.29 5.94
CA LEU A 50 -10.67 -0.94 4.70
C LEU A 50 -11.35 0.02 3.71
N LYS A 51 -12.02 1.08 4.18
CA LYS A 51 -12.66 2.07 3.31
C LYS A 51 -11.61 2.84 2.50
N GLU A 52 -10.50 3.23 3.12
CA GLU A 52 -9.36 3.87 2.45
C GLU A 52 -8.72 2.96 1.39
N VAL A 53 -8.73 1.63 1.60
CA VAL A 53 -8.29 0.66 0.58
C VAL A 53 -9.22 0.72 -0.64
N PHE A 54 -10.53 0.66 -0.44
CA PHE A 54 -11.50 0.68 -1.55
C PHE A 54 -11.52 2.03 -2.30
N GLU A 55 -11.44 3.15 -1.58
CA GLU A 55 -11.41 4.48 -2.20
C GLU A 55 -10.15 4.72 -3.03
N LYS A 56 -9.01 4.18 -2.59
CA LYS A 56 -7.73 4.35 -3.28
C LYS A 56 -7.59 3.42 -4.48
N PHE A 57 -7.87 2.13 -4.30
CA PHE A 57 -7.64 1.12 -5.34
C PHE A 57 -8.84 0.97 -6.28
N ARG A 58 -10.02 1.49 -5.92
CA ARG A 58 -11.26 1.53 -6.72
C ARG A 58 -11.47 0.25 -7.54
N PRO A 59 -11.65 -0.89 -6.85
CA PRO A 59 -11.69 -2.19 -7.52
C PRO A 59 -12.77 -2.25 -8.60
N SER A 60 -12.39 -2.74 -9.77
CA SER A 60 -13.28 -2.99 -10.90
C SER A 60 -12.89 -4.28 -11.63
N PHE A 61 -13.89 -4.98 -12.15
CA PHE A 61 -13.69 -6.19 -12.94
C PHE A 61 -14.66 -6.24 -14.12
N GLU A 62 -14.19 -6.81 -15.22
CA GLU A 62 -14.96 -7.07 -16.43
C GLU A 62 -15.30 -8.56 -16.45
N CYS A 63 -16.54 -8.89 -16.80
CA CYS A 63 -16.99 -10.27 -16.90
C CYS A 63 -17.88 -10.45 -18.13
N GLU A 64 -17.59 -11.48 -18.92
CA GLU A 64 -18.46 -11.92 -20.00
C GLU A 64 -19.56 -12.81 -19.40
N MET A 65 -20.82 -12.47 -19.65
CA MET A 65 -22.00 -13.12 -19.11
C MET A 65 -22.94 -13.49 -20.26
N GLU A 66 -23.74 -14.54 -20.12
CA GLU A 66 -24.79 -14.83 -21.11
C GLU A 66 -26.14 -14.25 -20.68
N SER A 67 -26.83 -13.61 -21.61
CA SER A 67 -28.20 -13.14 -21.42
C SER A 67 -29.17 -14.31 -21.32
N THR A 68 -30.39 -14.06 -20.83
CA THR A 68 -31.46 -15.08 -20.83
C THR A 68 -31.84 -15.58 -22.22
N GLU A 69 -31.43 -14.87 -23.27
CA GLU A 69 -31.66 -15.20 -24.68
C GLU A 69 -30.43 -15.86 -25.34
N GLY A 70 -29.35 -16.09 -24.58
CA GLY A 70 -28.13 -16.74 -25.05
C GLY A 70 -27.13 -15.81 -25.75
N GLU A 71 -27.31 -14.50 -25.64
CA GLU A 71 -26.37 -13.51 -26.22
C GLU A 71 -25.23 -13.20 -25.22
N PRO A 72 -23.97 -13.10 -25.68
CA PRO A 72 -22.85 -12.70 -24.84
C PRO A 72 -22.94 -11.21 -24.50
N ILE A 73 -22.90 -10.89 -23.21
CA ILE A 73 -22.91 -9.56 -22.62
C ILE A 73 -21.59 -9.35 -21.88
N ASN A 74 -20.82 -8.35 -22.31
CA ASN A 74 -19.67 -7.88 -21.54
C ASN A 74 -20.12 -6.84 -20.52
N ALA A 75 -19.98 -7.17 -19.24
CA ALA A 75 -20.42 -6.33 -18.13
C ALA A 75 -19.23 -5.81 -17.31
N ASP A 76 -19.19 -4.48 -17.17
CA ASP A 76 -18.18 -3.78 -16.36
C ASP A 76 -18.73 -3.48 -14.96
N PHE A 77 -18.16 -4.09 -13.94
CA PHE A 77 -18.55 -3.87 -12.56
C PHE A 77 -17.61 -2.88 -11.86
N LYS A 78 -18.20 -1.82 -11.28
CA LYS A 78 -17.49 -0.83 -10.46
C LYS A 78 -18.01 -0.87 -9.03
N ILE A 79 -17.12 -1.11 -8.08
CA ILE A 79 -17.48 -1.13 -6.66
C ILE A 79 -17.44 0.31 -6.13
N LYS A 80 -18.62 0.87 -5.81
CA LYS A 80 -18.75 2.28 -5.36
C LYS A 80 -18.60 2.49 -3.86
N ALA A 81 -18.91 1.48 -3.05
CA ALA A 81 -18.87 1.54 -1.60
C ALA A 81 -18.67 0.13 -1.04
N MET A 82 -18.16 0.06 0.20
CA MET A 82 -18.02 -1.17 0.97
C MET A 82 -18.94 -1.15 2.19
#